data_AF-A0AAN3QYT0-F1
#
_entry.id   AF-A0AAN3QYT0-F1
#
_cell.length_a   1.000
_cell.length_b   1.000
_cell.length_c   1.000
_cell.angle_alpha   90.00
_cell.angle_beta   90.00
_cell.angle_gamma   90.00
#
_symmetry.space_group_name_H-M   'P 1'
#
loop_
_entity.id
_entity.type
_entity.pdbx_description
1 polymer ?
#
loop_
_entity_poly.entity_id
_entity_poly.type
_entity_poly.pdbx_seq_one_letter_code
_entity_poly.pdbx_strand_id
1 'polypeptide(L)'
;MEEIIETLKNHANLKNDEKYREYVEQLTLLKDTFKKENKIDINDIDNFSEEMKKYIDKNIQEDENYKQFFLTQTGALLLEFQQEGFVNLENYYNNFTKSYLKDLENFEDLENLEHKKIIDELCEVLEENETLATKVNDIKEDISILNEQKYPNETETERSDVQKMIDFIKDDEQIYYPFKRKETLNNVGFMLKFQTELLTFSTAEIKEMIESVKKKNAILQKELDDLMIEKKEKLQELKEEMAENSNKTLLILGEKGEKLEENVENKEEVENKEEQNGNLENLQIENEDLKDEIEKENTNKDIDDEKKEEQIEEKLEEENNDLYEKIAKAQAEMDKIAEERKQEAQETQDEKVENQEINKNYNNRRQ
;
A
#
# COMPACT_ATOMS: atom_id res chain seq x y z
N MET A 1 -11.69 -47.17 18.55
CA MET A 1 -10.43 -46.96 17.80
C MET A 1 -9.85 -48.23 17.20
N GLU A 2 -9.84 -49.35 17.93
CA GLU A 2 -9.21 -50.59 17.46
C GLU A 2 -9.70 -51.07 16.09
N GLU A 3 -11.02 -51.14 15.93
CA GLU A 3 -11.68 -51.58 14.71
C GLU A 3 -11.39 -50.64 13.55
N ILE A 4 -11.27 -49.34 13.82
CA ILE A 4 -10.97 -48.32 12.80
C ILE A 4 -9.56 -48.47 12.28
N ILE A 5 -8.56 -48.66 13.16
CA ILE A 5 -7.18 -48.89 12.75
C ILE A 5 -7.08 -50.15 11.89
N GLU A 6 -7.81 -51.22 12.25
CA GLU A 6 -7.84 -52.44 11.45
C GLU A 6 -8.51 -52.22 10.08
N THR A 7 -9.57 -51.42 10.05
CA THR A 7 -10.28 -51.11 8.81
C THR A 7 -9.43 -50.22 7.89
N LEU A 8 -8.70 -49.24 8.44
CA LEU A 8 -7.72 -48.43 7.71
C LEU A 8 -6.60 -49.29 7.12
N LYS A 9 -6.12 -50.29 7.86
CA LYS A 9 -5.09 -51.22 7.37
C LYS A 9 -5.57 -52.00 6.15
N ASN A 10 -6.79 -52.53 6.21
CA ASN A 10 -7.40 -53.19 5.06
C ASN A 10 -7.58 -52.22 3.88
N HIS A 11 -7.98 -50.98 4.15
CA HIS A 11 -8.13 -49.94 3.13
C HIS A 11 -6.80 -49.58 2.47
N ALA A 12 -5.72 -49.40 3.25
CA ALA A 12 -4.40 -49.05 2.74
C ALA A 12 -3.79 -50.15 1.84
N ASN A 13 -4.08 -51.41 2.15
CA ASN A 13 -3.71 -52.53 1.29
C ASN A 13 -4.39 -52.49 -0.09
N LEU A 14 -5.59 -51.89 -0.19
CA LEU A 14 -6.33 -51.77 -1.45
C LEU A 14 -5.94 -50.56 -2.29
N LYS A 15 -5.46 -49.47 -1.67
CA LYS A 15 -5.17 -48.20 -2.37
C LYS A 15 -3.85 -48.17 -3.14
N ASN A 16 -2.95 -49.12 -2.90
CA ASN A 16 -1.60 -49.16 -3.50
C ASN A 16 -0.79 -47.84 -3.33
N ASP A 17 -1.07 -47.09 -2.27
CA ASP A 17 -0.30 -45.91 -1.88
C ASP A 17 0.68 -46.32 -0.77
N GLU A 18 1.97 -46.28 -1.08
CA GLU A 18 3.06 -46.70 -0.18
C GLU A 18 3.13 -45.84 1.09
N LYS A 19 2.84 -44.54 0.99
CA LYS A 19 2.92 -43.60 2.11
C LYS A 19 1.72 -43.74 3.03
N TYR A 20 0.54 -43.89 2.45
CA TYR A 20 -0.66 -44.20 3.22
C TYR A 20 -0.53 -45.55 3.93
N ARG A 21 0.08 -46.54 3.26
CA ARG A 21 0.39 -47.83 3.87
C ARG A 21 1.36 -47.70 5.03
N GLU A 22 2.46 -46.97 4.85
CA GLU A 22 3.45 -46.73 5.90
C GLU A 22 2.82 -46.05 7.13
N TYR A 23 2.05 -44.98 6.93
CA TYR A 23 1.32 -44.29 8.00
C TYR A 23 0.43 -45.26 8.80
N VAL A 24 -0.38 -46.07 8.09
CA VAL A 24 -1.30 -47.01 8.73
C VAL A 24 -0.56 -48.17 9.40
N GLU A 25 0.58 -48.60 8.86
CA GLU A 25 1.45 -49.59 9.50
C GLU A 25 2.01 -49.07 10.82
N GLN A 26 2.49 -47.82 10.85
CA GLN A 26 2.96 -47.19 12.08
C GLN A 26 1.83 -47.03 13.12
N LEU A 27 0.63 -46.64 12.68
CA LEU A 27 -0.55 -46.57 13.56
C LEU A 27 -0.94 -47.95 14.12
N THR A 28 -0.74 -49.01 13.32
CA THR A 28 -0.97 -50.39 13.76
C THR A 28 0.09 -50.84 14.78
N LEU A 29 1.36 -50.50 14.56
CA LEU A 29 2.45 -50.79 15.50
C LEU A 29 2.23 -50.08 16.84
N LEU A 30 1.76 -48.83 16.81
CA LEU A 30 1.36 -48.07 17.99
C LEU A 30 0.27 -48.78 18.79
N LYS A 31 -0.83 -49.15 18.11
CA LYS A 31 -1.95 -49.92 18.68
C LYS A 31 -1.46 -51.19 19.38
N ASP A 32 -0.63 -51.97 18.69
CA ASP A 32 -0.14 -53.25 19.20
C ASP A 32 0.80 -53.06 20.40
N THR A 33 1.57 -51.97 20.42
CA THR A 33 2.43 -51.60 21.56
C THR A 33 1.59 -51.28 22.79
N PHE A 34 0.56 -50.46 22.65
CA PHE A 34 -0.34 -50.13 23.77
C PHE A 34 -1.10 -51.34 24.32
N LYS A 35 -1.54 -52.24 23.43
CA LYS A 35 -2.14 -53.52 23.82
C LYS A 35 -1.18 -54.42 24.60
N LYS A 36 0.05 -54.59 24.11
CA LYS A 36 1.06 -55.46 24.75
C LYS A 36 1.46 -54.97 26.14
N GLU A 37 1.54 -53.65 26.31
CA GLU A 37 1.89 -53.07 27.61
C GLU A 37 0.73 -53.12 28.60
N ASN A 38 -0.51 -53.43 28.16
CA ASN A 38 -1.71 -53.57 29.00
C ASN A 38 -2.00 -52.32 29.86
N LYS A 39 -1.55 -51.15 29.39
CA LYS A 39 -1.52 -49.91 30.19
C LYS A 39 -2.71 -49.00 29.95
N ILE A 40 -3.38 -49.08 28.79
CA ILE A 40 -4.37 -48.09 28.35
C ILE A 40 -5.52 -48.76 27.58
N ASP A 41 -6.77 -48.30 27.83
CA ASP A 41 -7.89 -48.54 26.93
C ASP A 41 -7.74 -47.63 25.71
N ILE A 42 -7.31 -48.20 24.59
CA ILE A 42 -7.09 -47.46 23.35
C ILE A 42 -8.39 -47.03 22.66
N ASN A 43 -9.55 -47.47 23.14
CA ASN A 43 -10.84 -46.95 22.67
C ASN A 43 -11.23 -45.64 23.38
N ASP A 44 -10.55 -45.28 24.46
CA ASP A 44 -10.59 -43.94 25.02
C ASP A 44 -9.70 -43.02 24.17
N ILE A 45 -10.35 -42.05 23.50
CA ILE A 45 -9.71 -41.13 22.55
C ILE A 45 -8.66 -40.25 23.25
N ASP A 46 -8.93 -39.80 24.48
CA ASP A 46 -8.04 -38.91 25.21
C ASP A 46 -6.78 -39.67 25.62
N ASN A 47 -6.94 -40.89 26.15
CA ASN A 47 -5.80 -41.73 26.49
C ASN A 47 -4.98 -42.14 25.25
N PHE A 48 -5.65 -42.46 24.15
CA PHE A 48 -4.97 -42.80 22.89
C PHE A 48 -4.17 -41.60 22.38
N SER A 49 -4.72 -40.40 22.44
CA SER A 49 -4.06 -39.16 21.99
C SER A 49 -2.81 -38.83 22.80
N GLU A 50 -2.89 -38.92 24.14
CA GLU A 50 -1.73 -38.64 25.01
C GLU A 50 -0.59 -39.63 24.80
N GLU A 51 -0.91 -40.93 24.70
CA GLU A 51 0.10 -41.97 24.57
C GLU A 51 0.72 -41.99 23.18
N MET A 52 -0.07 -41.65 22.16
CA MET A 52 0.43 -41.45 20.79
C MET A 52 1.51 -40.38 20.76
N LYS A 53 1.28 -39.21 21.37
CA LYS A 53 2.29 -38.13 21.48
C LYS A 53 3.56 -38.63 22.16
N LYS A 54 3.43 -39.29 23.31
CA LYS A 54 4.58 -39.88 24.05
C LYS A 54 5.35 -40.90 23.21
N TYR A 55 4.66 -41.72 22.41
CA TYR A 55 5.30 -42.71 21.55
C TYR A 55 6.08 -42.05 20.41
N ILE A 56 5.51 -41.04 19.77
CA ILE A 56 6.13 -40.31 18.66
C ILE A 56 7.39 -39.60 19.15
N ASP A 57 7.29 -38.88 20.27
CA ASP A 57 8.43 -38.17 20.88
C ASP A 57 9.59 -39.11 21.25
N LYS A 58 9.27 -40.34 21.65
CA LYS A 58 10.25 -41.33 22.10
C LYS A 58 10.88 -42.10 20.95
N ASN A 59 10.10 -42.50 19.95
CA ASN A 59 10.50 -43.53 18.97
C ASN A 59 10.79 -42.99 17.56
N ILE A 60 10.32 -41.78 17.23
CA ILE A 60 10.66 -41.09 15.99
C ILE A 60 11.64 -40.01 16.42
N GLN A 61 12.95 -40.13 16.17
CA GLN A 61 13.95 -39.21 16.80
C GLN A 61 14.60 -38.21 15.85
N GLU A 62 14.49 -38.37 14.52
CA GLU A 62 15.33 -37.60 13.59
C GLU A 62 14.57 -36.82 12.51
N ASP A 63 13.26 -37.09 12.31
CA ASP A 63 12.45 -36.43 11.28
C ASP A 63 11.25 -35.70 11.91
N GLU A 64 11.46 -34.45 12.31
CA GLU A 64 10.42 -33.57 12.88
C GLU A 64 9.25 -33.36 11.90
N ASN A 65 9.52 -33.33 10.59
CA ASN A 65 8.48 -33.17 9.59
C ASN A 65 7.57 -34.41 9.55
N TYR A 66 8.17 -35.60 9.62
CA TYR A 66 7.41 -36.84 9.70
C TYR A 66 6.62 -36.97 11.00
N LYS A 67 7.18 -36.53 12.14
CA LYS A 67 6.44 -36.48 13.42
C LYS A 67 5.19 -35.61 13.28
N GLN A 68 5.35 -34.40 12.77
CA GLN A 68 4.27 -33.43 12.66
C GLN A 68 3.20 -33.92 11.68
N PHE A 69 3.63 -34.47 10.54
CA PHE A 69 2.73 -35.14 9.59
C PHE A 69 1.93 -36.25 10.28
N PHE A 70 2.61 -37.18 10.97
CA PHE A 70 1.98 -38.32 11.61
C PHE A 70 0.99 -37.88 12.70
N LEU A 71 1.35 -36.89 13.52
CA LEU A 71 0.47 -36.29 14.53
C LEU A 71 -0.77 -35.64 13.89
N THR A 72 -0.59 -34.93 12.79
CA THR A 72 -1.68 -34.23 12.08
C THR A 72 -2.67 -35.23 11.49
N GLN A 73 -2.18 -36.26 10.78
CA GLN A 73 -3.05 -37.28 10.20
C GLN A 73 -3.78 -38.07 11.28
N THR A 74 -3.09 -38.42 12.38
CA THR A 74 -3.72 -39.15 13.49
C THR A 74 -4.72 -38.26 14.23
N GLY A 75 -4.44 -36.97 14.40
CA GLY A 75 -5.37 -36.00 14.96
C GLY A 75 -6.64 -35.85 14.14
N ALA A 76 -6.52 -35.76 12.82
CA ALA A 76 -7.67 -35.72 11.91
C ALA A 76 -8.52 -37.00 12.03
N LEU A 77 -7.88 -38.17 12.13
CA LEU A 77 -8.56 -39.44 12.34
C LEU A 77 -9.37 -39.46 13.64
N LEU A 78 -8.78 -38.96 14.72
CA LEU A 78 -9.44 -38.92 16.03
C LEU A 78 -10.63 -37.96 16.03
N LEU A 79 -10.48 -36.79 15.39
CA LEU A 79 -11.57 -35.82 15.28
C LEU A 79 -12.75 -36.38 14.48
N GLU A 80 -12.49 -37.02 13.33
CA GLU A 80 -13.55 -37.64 12.52
C GLU A 80 -14.27 -38.73 13.32
N PHE A 81 -13.51 -39.59 14.01
CA PHE A 81 -14.10 -40.62 14.87
C PHE A 81 -14.89 -40.04 16.05
N GLN A 82 -14.40 -38.97 16.68
CA GLN A 82 -15.07 -38.34 17.82
C GLN A 82 -16.39 -37.66 17.41
N GLN A 83 -16.44 -37.09 16.21
CA GLN A 83 -17.62 -36.39 15.70
C GLN A 83 -18.68 -37.35 15.16
N GLU A 84 -18.28 -38.38 14.42
CA GLU A 84 -19.21 -39.24 13.67
C GLU A 84 -19.38 -40.64 14.29
N GLY A 85 -18.48 -41.06 15.18
CA GLY A 85 -18.45 -42.42 15.73
C GLY A 85 -17.98 -43.48 14.73
N PHE A 86 -17.64 -43.09 13.49
CA PHE A 86 -17.02 -43.89 12.45
C PHE A 86 -16.10 -43.01 11.61
N VAL A 87 -15.35 -43.61 10.68
CA VAL A 87 -14.46 -42.89 9.76
C VAL A 87 -14.82 -43.29 8.33
N ASN A 88 -15.11 -42.31 7.48
CA ASN A 88 -15.36 -42.55 6.07
C ASN A 88 -14.01 -42.72 5.36
N LEU A 89 -13.61 -43.97 5.16
CA LEU A 89 -12.28 -44.33 4.66
C LEU A 89 -11.91 -43.67 3.31
N GLU A 90 -12.88 -43.47 2.43
CA GLU A 90 -12.64 -42.85 1.12
C GLU A 90 -12.40 -41.35 1.28
N ASN A 91 -13.21 -40.69 2.10
CA ASN A 91 -13.03 -39.27 2.41
C ASN A 91 -11.73 -39.03 3.18
N TYR A 92 -11.47 -39.85 4.21
CA TYR A 92 -10.25 -39.79 4.99
C TYR A 92 -9.01 -40.00 4.11
N TYR A 93 -9.01 -40.98 3.21
CA TYR A 93 -7.90 -41.19 2.26
C TYR A 93 -7.75 -40.03 1.27
N ASN A 94 -8.84 -39.49 0.73
CA ASN A 94 -8.80 -38.32 -0.14
C ASN A 94 -8.27 -37.07 0.61
N ASN A 95 -8.58 -36.93 1.89
CA ASN A 95 -8.06 -35.87 2.73
C ASN A 95 -6.60 -36.11 3.11
N PHE A 96 -6.21 -37.35 3.40
CA PHE A 96 -4.82 -37.76 3.66
C PHE A 96 -3.93 -37.41 2.47
N THR A 97 -4.35 -37.76 1.26
CA THR A 97 -3.61 -37.46 0.02
C THR A 97 -3.58 -35.95 -0.28
N LYS A 98 -4.67 -35.21 -0.03
CA LYS A 98 -4.71 -33.75 -0.16
C LYS A 98 -3.85 -33.04 0.89
N SER A 99 -3.86 -33.50 2.14
CA SER A 99 -3.03 -32.98 3.23
C SER A 99 -1.57 -33.22 2.90
N TYR A 100 -1.18 -34.44 2.53
CA TYR A 100 0.19 -34.75 2.15
C TYR A 100 0.73 -33.91 0.97
N LEU A 101 -0.11 -33.61 -0.03
CA LEU A 101 0.26 -32.73 -1.15
C LEU A 101 0.34 -31.26 -0.74
N LYS A 102 -0.51 -30.80 0.20
CA LYS A 102 -0.40 -29.46 0.80
C LYS A 102 0.78 -29.34 1.75
N ASP A 103 1.14 -30.40 2.45
CA ASP A 103 2.20 -30.47 3.45
C ASP A 103 3.60 -30.41 2.80
N LEU A 104 3.74 -30.72 1.51
CA LEU A 104 4.99 -30.45 0.76
C LEU A 104 5.09 -29.03 0.18
N GLU A 105 3.98 -28.30 0.08
CA GLU A 105 3.93 -26.93 -0.49
C GLU A 105 3.55 -25.84 0.53
N ASN A 106 3.05 -26.18 1.73
CA ASN A 106 2.44 -25.25 2.69
C ASN A 106 2.51 -25.72 4.16
N PHE A 107 3.69 -26.05 4.70
CA PHE A 107 3.87 -26.06 6.17
C PHE A 107 4.27 -24.66 6.66
N GLU A 108 3.30 -23.75 6.70
CA GLU A 108 3.33 -22.61 7.63
C GLU A 108 2.38 -22.96 8.78
N ASP A 109 2.91 -23.15 9.99
CA ASP A 109 2.15 -23.25 11.25
C ASP A 109 1.01 -22.24 11.28
N LEU A 110 -0.13 -22.53 11.92
CA LEU A 110 -1.16 -21.51 12.16
C LEU A 110 -0.59 -20.28 12.88
N GLU A 111 0.42 -20.47 13.73
CA GLU A 111 1.21 -19.41 14.35
C GLU A 111 2.08 -18.69 13.31
N ASN A 112 2.74 -19.40 12.39
CA ASN A 112 3.50 -18.82 11.27
C ASN A 112 2.60 -18.14 10.22
N LEU A 113 1.34 -18.55 10.05
CA LEU A 113 0.38 -17.93 9.14
C LEU A 113 -0.14 -16.61 9.73
N GLU A 114 -0.42 -16.57 11.04
CA GLU A 114 -0.71 -15.31 11.72
C GLU A 114 0.53 -14.41 11.70
N HIS A 115 1.71 -14.95 12.00
CA HIS A 115 2.97 -14.21 12.00
C HIS A 115 3.30 -13.63 10.62
N LYS A 116 3.12 -14.42 9.55
CA LYS A 116 3.29 -13.98 8.17
C LYS A 116 2.29 -12.91 7.79
N LYS A 117 1.00 -13.07 8.12
CA LYS A 117 -0.02 -12.04 7.86
C LYS A 117 0.32 -10.71 8.53
N ILE A 118 0.87 -10.76 9.73
CA ILE A 118 1.29 -9.58 10.49
C ILE A 118 2.57 -8.98 9.87
N ILE A 119 3.51 -9.81 9.42
CA ILE A 119 4.69 -9.34 8.68
C ILE A 119 4.30 -8.68 7.35
N ASP A 120 3.34 -9.26 6.63
CA ASP A 120 2.80 -8.71 5.39
C ASP A 120 2.09 -7.36 5.67
N GLU A 121 1.27 -7.27 6.72
CA GLU A 121 0.66 -6.00 7.17
C GLU A 121 1.74 -4.96 7.51
N LEU A 122 2.82 -5.34 8.20
CA LEU A 122 3.94 -4.44 8.49
C LEU A 122 4.60 -3.92 7.20
N CYS A 123 4.78 -4.78 6.20
CA CYS A 123 5.34 -4.37 4.90
C CYS A 123 4.40 -3.40 4.17
N GLU A 124 3.09 -3.65 4.19
CA GLU A 124 2.09 -2.76 3.56
C GLU A 124 2.09 -1.37 4.20
N VAL A 125 2.09 -1.27 5.54
CA VAL A 125 2.12 0.05 6.21
C VAL A 125 3.44 0.80 6.00
N LEU A 126 4.55 0.08 5.79
CA LEU A 126 5.84 0.68 5.43
C LEU A 126 5.85 1.24 4.01
N GLU A 127 5.25 0.54 3.04
CA GLU A 127 5.07 1.05 1.68
C GLU A 127 4.19 2.30 1.65
N GLU A 128 3.15 2.34 2.48
CA GLU A 128 2.32 3.53 2.66
C GLU A 128 3.14 4.70 3.25
N ASN A 129 3.98 4.43 4.27
CA ASN A 129 4.84 5.46 4.86
C ASN A 129 5.79 6.10 3.83
N GLU A 130 6.44 5.28 3.00
CA GLU A 130 7.31 5.74 1.93
C GLU A 130 6.56 6.60 0.91
N THR A 131 5.37 6.15 0.51
CA THR A 131 4.52 6.86 -0.44
C THR A 131 4.10 8.24 0.11
N LEU A 132 3.68 8.30 1.37
CA LEU A 132 3.30 9.55 2.02
C LEU A 132 4.50 10.49 2.19
N ALA A 133 5.65 9.98 2.62
CA ALA A 133 6.87 10.77 2.77
C ALA A 133 7.31 11.39 1.44
N THR A 134 7.20 10.63 0.33
CA THR A 134 7.49 11.14 -1.02
C THR A 134 6.54 12.27 -1.39
N LYS A 135 5.22 12.07 -1.23
CA LYS A 135 4.21 13.10 -1.54
C LYS A 135 4.41 14.38 -0.72
N VAL A 136 4.76 14.25 0.56
CA VAL A 136 5.05 15.41 1.42
C VAL A 136 6.25 16.19 0.87
N ASN A 137 7.32 15.51 0.48
CA ASN A 137 8.50 16.15 -0.11
C ASN A 137 8.19 16.82 -1.45
N ASP A 138 7.42 16.16 -2.33
CA ASP A 138 7.03 16.74 -3.62
C ASP A 138 6.22 18.04 -3.42
N ILE A 139 5.25 18.04 -2.50
CA ILE A 139 4.47 19.25 -2.21
C ILE A 139 5.34 20.35 -1.56
N LYS A 140 6.29 19.99 -0.69
CA LYS A 140 7.25 20.97 -0.14
C LYS A 140 8.11 21.59 -1.23
N GLU A 141 8.55 20.80 -2.22
CA GLU A 141 9.29 21.30 -3.38
C GLU A 141 8.42 22.25 -4.21
N ASP A 142 7.18 21.87 -4.51
CA ASP A 142 6.22 22.73 -5.22
C ASP A 142 5.99 24.07 -4.50
N ILE A 143 5.75 24.04 -3.19
CA ILE A 143 5.59 25.26 -2.37
C ILE A 143 6.87 26.09 -2.37
N SER A 144 8.05 25.45 -2.35
CA SER A 144 9.34 26.15 -2.39
C SER A 144 9.56 26.88 -3.72
N ILE A 145 9.14 26.28 -4.83
CA ILE A 145 9.14 26.91 -6.16
C ILE A 145 8.20 28.12 -6.15
N LEU A 146 6.98 27.98 -5.62
CA LEU A 146 6.02 29.08 -5.51
C LEU A 146 6.53 30.24 -4.65
N ASN A 147 7.35 29.96 -3.64
CA ASN A 147 7.94 30.96 -2.75
C ASN A 147 9.28 31.55 -3.26
N GLU A 148 9.74 31.18 -4.46
CA GLU A 148 11.05 31.57 -5.04
C GLU A 148 12.25 31.27 -4.11
N GLN A 149 12.16 30.27 -3.22
CA GLN A 149 13.24 29.92 -2.30
C GLN A 149 13.92 28.62 -2.72
N LYS A 150 15.21 28.71 -3.08
CA LYS A 150 16.09 27.53 -3.23
C LYS A 150 16.37 26.92 -1.85
N TYR A 151 15.64 25.87 -1.50
CA TYR A 151 16.06 24.98 -0.43
C TYR A 151 17.13 24.01 -0.95
N PRO A 152 18.14 23.67 -0.13
CA PRO A 152 19.04 22.59 -0.46
C PRO A 152 18.26 21.27 -0.50
N ASN A 153 18.40 20.53 -1.59
CA ASN A 153 18.01 19.11 -1.63
C ASN A 153 18.89 18.35 -0.64
N GLU A 154 18.42 18.16 0.58
CA GLU A 154 19.00 17.21 1.51
C GLU A 154 18.11 15.99 1.61
N THR A 155 18.51 14.94 0.92
CA THR A 155 18.36 13.60 1.48
C THR A 155 19.73 12.97 1.48
N GLU A 156 20.43 13.07 2.63
CA GLU A 156 21.46 12.09 2.94
C GLU A 156 20.77 10.73 2.97
N THR A 157 20.79 10.05 1.83
CA THR A 157 20.22 8.72 1.75
C THR A 157 21.11 7.79 2.54
N GLU A 158 20.56 7.24 3.62
CA GLU A 158 21.28 6.31 4.44
C GLU A 158 21.57 5.02 3.67
N ARG A 159 22.73 4.42 3.98
CA ARG A 159 23.06 3.09 3.49
C ARG A 159 22.05 2.09 4.07
N SER A 160 21.35 1.40 3.18
CA SER A 160 20.26 0.48 3.52
C SER A 160 20.78 -0.80 4.18
N ASP A 161 20.37 -1.05 5.41
CA ASP A 161 20.58 -2.30 6.15
C ASP A 161 19.31 -2.68 6.90
N VAL A 162 19.09 -3.98 7.10
CA VAL A 162 17.90 -4.53 7.76
C VAL A 162 17.73 -3.94 9.16
N GLN A 163 18.83 -3.85 9.92
CA GLN A 163 18.77 -3.30 11.28
C GLN A 163 18.34 -1.84 11.29
N LYS A 164 18.78 -1.05 10.33
CA LYS A 164 18.38 0.36 10.23
C LYS A 164 16.90 0.53 9.94
N MET A 165 16.31 -0.37 9.13
CA MET A 165 14.86 -0.39 8.91
C MET A 165 14.11 -0.67 10.21
N ILE A 166 14.60 -1.63 11.01
CA ILE A 166 14.02 -1.95 12.32
C ILE A 166 14.17 -0.77 13.28
N ASP A 167 15.34 -0.13 13.32
CA ASP A 167 15.60 1.03 14.16
C ASP A 167 14.70 2.21 13.76
N PHE A 168 14.54 2.46 12.46
CA PHE A 168 13.57 3.42 11.94
C PHE A 168 12.15 3.12 12.42
N ILE A 169 11.70 1.87 12.34
CA ILE A 169 10.34 1.51 12.77
C ILE A 169 10.13 1.79 14.28
N LYS A 170 11.16 1.58 15.09
CA LYS A 170 11.10 1.75 16.55
C LYS A 170 11.34 3.19 17.01
N ASP A 171 11.88 4.05 16.16
CA ASP A 171 12.14 5.45 16.46
C ASP A 171 10.88 6.30 16.25
N ASP A 172 10.20 6.66 17.33
CA ASP A 172 9.00 7.51 17.28
C ASP A 172 9.26 8.93 16.73
N GLU A 173 10.51 9.42 16.75
CA GLU A 173 10.86 10.79 16.31
C GLU A 173 11.14 10.86 14.80
N GLN A 174 11.67 9.79 14.21
CA GLN A 174 11.95 9.74 12.77
C GLN A 174 10.69 9.37 11.98
N ILE A 175 10.01 10.35 11.40
CA ILE A 175 8.71 10.13 10.75
C ILE A 175 8.82 9.84 9.26
N TYR A 176 9.86 10.35 8.59
CA TYR A 176 10.05 10.21 7.14
C TYR A 176 10.85 8.96 6.81
N TYR A 177 10.38 8.20 5.83
CA TYR A 177 11.08 7.03 5.31
C TYR A 177 12.45 7.42 4.70
N PRO A 178 13.58 7.01 5.31
CA PRO A 178 14.90 7.55 4.94
C PRO A 178 15.67 6.69 3.92
N PHE A 179 15.06 5.60 3.43
CA PHE A 179 15.75 4.60 2.61
C PHE A 179 15.40 4.72 1.13
N LYS A 180 16.32 4.27 0.27
CA LYS A 180 16.03 4.13 -1.16
C LYS A 180 15.18 2.89 -1.41
N ARG A 181 14.04 3.04 -2.07
CA ARG A 181 13.15 1.92 -2.43
C ARG A 181 13.85 0.79 -3.18
N LYS A 182 14.73 1.14 -4.13
CA LYS A 182 15.53 0.18 -4.93
C LYS A 182 16.49 -0.68 -4.09
N GLU A 183 16.87 -0.21 -2.92
CA GLU A 183 17.78 -0.91 -2.00
C GLU A 183 17.03 -1.66 -0.90
N THR A 184 15.72 -1.41 -0.73
CA THR A 184 14.89 -1.92 0.37
C THR A 184 13.65 -2.67 -0.16
N LEU A 185 12.47 -2.03 -0.19
CA LEU A 185 11.17 -2.66 -0.47
C LEU A 185 11.10 -3.31 -1.87
N ASN A 186 11.78 -2.73 -2.87
CA ASN A 186 11.85 -3.33 -4.22
C ASN A 186 13.02 -4.32 -4.38
N ASN A 187 13.84 -4.51 -3.35
CA ASN A 187 14.98 -5.40 -3.38
C ASN A 187 14.60 -6.74 -2.74
N VAL A 188 14.42 -7.77 -3.59
CA VAL A 188 14.05 -9.12 -3.14
C VAL A 188 15.03 -9.67 -2.10
N GLY A 189 16.33 -9.43 -2.27
CA GLY A 189 17.35 -9.91 -1.33
C GLY A 189 17.31 -9.20 0.02
N PHE A 190 16.95 -7.92 0.04
CA PHE A 190 16.70 -7.16 1.27
C PHE A 190 15.43 -7.68 1.94
N MET A 191 14.33 -7.79 1.21
CA MET A 191 13.04 -8.25 1.75
C MET A 191 13.12 -9.64 2.35
N LEU A 192 13.83 -10.58 1.72
CA LEU A 192 14.05 -11.92 2.28
C LEU A 192 14.80 -11.86 3.63
N LYS A 193 15.85 -11.03 3.73
CA LYS A 193 16.60 -10.86 4.98
C LYS A 193 15.77 -10.14 6.05
N PHE A 194 15.01 -9.12 5.65
CA PHE A 194 14.11 -8.38 6.52
C PHE A 194 13.02 -9.29 7.09
N GLN A 195 12.39 -10.11 6.26
CA GLN A 195 11.44 -11.13 6.70
C GLN A 195 12.09 -12.15 7.64
N THR A 196 13.30 -12.62 7.33
CA THR A 196 14.04 -13.54 8.20
C THR A 196 14.31 -12.92 9.57
N GLU A 197 14.66 -11.63 9.62
CA GLU A 197 14.87 -10.91 10.87
C GLU A 197 13.56 -10.71 11.63
N LEU A 198 12.46 -10.37 10.93
CA LEU A 198 11.14 -10.20 11.54
C LEU A 198 10.63 -11.49 12.19
N LEU A 199 10.95 -12.66 11.62
CA LEU A 199 10.62 -13.95 12.22
C LEU A 199 11.29 -14.19 13.59
N THR A 200 12.31 -13.41 13.96
CA THR A 200 12.95 -13.50 15.28
C THR A 200 12.18 -12.76 16.37
N PHE A 201 11.28 -11.84 16.01
CA PHE A 201 10.42 -11.11 16.93
C PHE A 201 9.14 -11.88 17.22
N SER A 202 8.51 -11.58 18.35
CA SER A 202 7.19 -12.11 18.67
C SER A 202 6.08 -11.37 17.93
N THR A 203 4.95 -12.04 17.71
CA THR A 203 3.71 -11.48 17.17
C THR A 203 3.30 -10.17 17.84
N ALA A 204 3.50 -10.05 19.16
CA ALA A 204 3.18 -8.84 19.92
C ALA A 204 4.11 -7.67 19.55
N GLU A 205 5.42 -7.93 19.42
CA GLU A 205 6.40 -6.92 19.02
C GLU A 205 6.16 -6.44 17.59
N ILE A 206 5.81 -7.34 16.66
CA ILE A 206 5.50 -6.92 15.28
C ILE A 206 4.20 -6.10 15.24
N LYS A 207 3.20 -6.43 16.07
CA LYS A 207 1.99 -5.59 16.22
C LYS A 207 2.32 -4.19 16.76
N GLU A 208 3.23 -4.06 17.73
CA GLU A 208 3.70 -2.75 18.20
C GLU A 208 4.43 -1.96 17.10
N MET A 209 5.25 -2.66 16.30
CA MET A 209 5.92 -2.08 15.14
C MET A 209 4.92 -1.57 14.08
N ILE A 210 3.86 -2.32 13.80
CA ILE A 210 2.76 -1.89 12.91
C ILE A 210 2.11 -0.61 13.43
N GLU A 211 1.76 -0.57 14.72
CA GLU A 211 1.13 0.61 15.32
C GLU A 211 2.05 1.84 15.29
N SER A 212 3.36 1.66 15.48
CA SER A 212 4.34 2.74 15.30
C SER A 212 4.32 3.30 13.87
N VAL A 213 4.37 2.43 12.85
CA VAL A 213 4.34 2.88 11.45
C VAL A 213 2.99 3.52 11.10
N LYS A 214 1.85 2.97 11.56
CA LYS A 214 0.53 3.59 11.38
C LYS A 214 0.45 5.00 11.98
N LYS A 215 1.04 5.20 13.15
CA LYS A 215 1.12 6.53 13.79
C LYS A 215 1.95 7.49 12.95
N LYS A 216 3.08 7.05 12.38
CA LYS A 216 3.89 7.86 11.44
C LYS A 216 3.09 8.22 10.19
N ASN A 217 2.36 7.27 9.60
CA ASN A 217 1.50 7.50 8.45
C ASN A 217 0.41 8.53 8.77
N ALA A 218 -0.22 8.44 9.95
CA ALA A 218 -1.21 9.42 10.38
C ALA A 218 -0.62 10.84 10.53
N ILE A 219 0.62 10.97 11.02
CA ILE A 219 1.30 12.26 11.11
C ILE A 219 1.63 12.80 9.72
N LEU A 220 2.19 11.97 8.83
CA LEU A 220 2.48 12.36 7.44
C LEU A 220 1.22 12.75 6.67
N GLN A 221 0.11 12.02 6.86
CA GLN A 221 -1.16 12.35 6.21
C GLN A 221 -1.67 13.72 6.65
N LYS A 222 -1.59 14.01 7.95
CA LYS A 222 -1.96 15.33 8.46
C LYS A 222 -1.07 16.43 7.90
N GLU A 223 0.25 16.21 7.88
CA GLU A 223 1.20 17.15 7.29
C GLU A 223 0.91 17.38 5.79
N LEU A 224 0.59 16.31 5.06
CA LEU A 224 0.23 16.39 3.66
C LEU A 224 -1.03 17.24 3.44
N ASP A 225 -2.06 17.05 4.27
CA ASP A 225 -3.30 17.82 4.21
C ASP A 225 -3.05 19.31 4.51
N ASP A 226 -2.25 19.61 5.53
CA ASP A 226 -1.87 20.98 5.91
C ASP A 226 -1.07 21.67 4.77
N LEU A 227 -0.12 20.95 4.16
CA LEU A 227 0.66 21.46 3.02
C LEU A 227 -0.18 21.64 1.74
N MET A 228 -1.17 20.77 1.50
CA MET A 228 -2.09 20.97 0.37
C MET A 228 -2.92 22.24 0.53
N ILE A 229 -3.33 22.56 1.76
CA ILE A 229 -4.02 23.83 2.06
C ILE A 229 -3.08 25.00 1.78
N GLU A 230 -1.84 24.95 2.29
CA GLU A 230 -0.85 26.00 2.05
C GLU A 230 -0.57 26.20 0.55
N LYS A 231 -0.35 25.12 -0.21
CA LYS A 231 -0.14 25.18 -1.66
C LYS A 231 -1.32 25.83 -2.36
N LYS A 232 -2.55 25.53 -1.94
CA LYS A 232 -3.76 26.12 -2.52
C LYS A 232 -3.85 27.61 -2.22
N GLU A 233 -3.56 28.03 -0.99
CA GLU A 233 -3.51 29.44 -0.60
C GLU A 233 -2.46 30.20 -1.40
N LYS A 234 -1.25 29.65 -1.56
CA LYS A 234 -0.18 30.24 -2.38
C LYS A 234 -0.53 30.37 -3.86
N LEU A 235 -1.17 29.36 -4.44
CA LEU A 235 -1.65 29.45 -5.82
C LEU A 235 -2.73 30.51 -5.99
N GLN A 236 -3.57 30.73 -4.98
CA GLN A 236 -4.56 31.80 -5.01
C GLN A 236 -3.90 33.18 -4.90
N GLU A 237 -2.95 33.36 -3.97
CA GLU A 237 -2.15 34.59 -3.86
C GLU A 237 -1.48 34.94 -5.20
N LEU A 238 -0.80 33.96 -5.83
CA LEU A 238 -0.14 34.16 -7.12
C LEU A 238 -1.13 34.57 -8.23
N LYS A 239 -2.32 33.95 -8.28
CA LYS A 239 -3.37 34.32 -9.25
C LYS A 239 -3.87 35.75 -9.04
N GLU A 240 -4.06 36.16 -7.78
CA GLU A 240 -4.46 37.52 -7.44
C GLU A 240 -3.37 38.54 -7.83
N GLU A 241 -2.10 38.23 -7.57
CA GLU A 241 -0.96 39.06 -7.98
C GLU A 241 -0.81 39.16 -9.50
N MET A 242 -0.96 38.05 -10.23
CA MET A 242 -0.95 38.06 -11.70
C MET A 242 -2.09 38.91 -12.28
N ALA A 243 -3.30 38.79 -11.72
CA ALA A 243 -4.43 39.61 -12.11
C ALA A 243 -4.17 41.10 -11.80
N GLU A 244 -3.59 41.41 -10.65
CA GLU A 244 -3.22 42.78 -10.28
C GLU A 244 -2.14 43.35 -11.22
N ASN A 245 -1.10 42.56 -11.54
CA ASN A 245 -0.04 42.97 -12.47
C ASN A 245 -0.54 43.14 -13.91
N SER A 246 -1.43 42.26 -14.37
CA SER A 246 -2.10 42.41 -15.66
C SER A 246 -2.91 43.71 -15.73
N ASN A 247 -3.72 43.97 -14.69
CA ASN A 247 -4.48 45.21 -14.58
C ASN A 247 -3.58 46.46 -14.54
N LYS A 248 -2.46 46.42 -13.79
CA LYS A 248 -1.45 47.50 -13.78
C LYS A 248 -0.84 47.72 -15.16
N THR A 249 -0.52 46.64 -15.88
CA THR A 249 0.06 46.71 -17.23
C THR A 249 -0.92 47.33 -18.22
N LEU A 250 -2.19 46.93 -18.18
CA LEU A 250 -3.26 47.52 -18.97
C LEU A 250 -3.47 49.01 -18.64
N LEU A 251 -3.39 49.38 -17.36
CA LEU A 251 -3.48 50.79 -16.93
C LEU A 251 -2.31 51.62 -17.49
N ILE A 252 -1.07 51.10 -17.40
CA ILE A 252 0.14 51.76 -17.94
C ILE A 252 0.06 51.89 -19.47
N LEU A 253 -0.46 50.88 -20.17
CA LEU A 253 -0.66 50.92 -21.62
C LEU A 253 -1.75 51.92 -22.00
N GLY A 254 -2.84 52.00 -21.24
CA GLY A 254 -3.89 53.02 -21.39
C GLY A 254 -3.36 54.44 -21.20
N GLU A 255 -2.61 54.69 -20.12
CA GLU A 255 -1.99 56.01 -19.84
C GLU A 255 -0.92 56.39 -20.86
N LYS A 256 -0.17 55.42 -21.41
CA LYS A 256 0.76 55.67 -22.53
C LYS A 256 0.03 55.96 -23.84
N GLY A 257 -1.12 55.32 -24.08
CA GLY A 257 -2.01 55.62 -25.20
C GLY A 257 -2.53 57.05 -25.16
N GLU A 258 -3.03 57.50 -24.01
CA GLU A 258 -3.50 58.88 -23.82
C GLU A 258 -2.35 59.91 -23.96
N LYS A 259 -1.15 59.63 -23.44
CA LYS A 259 0.03 60.51 -23.61
C LYS A 259 0.58 60.55 -25.03
N LEU A 260 0.30 59.55 -25.86
CA LEU A 260 0.65 59.55 -27.28
C LEU A 260 -0.36 60.36 -28.10
N GLU A 261 -1.65 60.26 -27.81
CA GLU A 261 -2.69 61.10 -28.45
C GLU A 261 -2.50 62.59 -28.12
N GLU A 262 -2.15 62.94 -26.87
CA GLU A 262 -1.84 64.33 -26.47
C GLU A 262 -0.55 64.89 -27.13
N ASN A 263 0.39 64.02 -27.53
CA ASN A 263 1.62 64.40 -28.24
C ASN A 263 1.47 64.40 -29.77
N VAL A 264 0.47 63.72 -30.33
CA VAL A 264 0.17 63.78 -31.77
C VAL A 264 -0.62 65.05 -32.11
N GLU A 265 -1.52 65.52 -31.25
CA GLU A 265 -2.21 66.81 -31.44
C GLU A 265 -1.27 68.04 -31.36
N ASN A 266 -0.09 67.91 -30.75
CA ASN A 266 0.89 69.01 -30.63
C ASN A 266 2.04 68.98 -31.65
N LYS A 267 2.03 68.05 -32.62
CA LYS A 267 3.12 67.89 -33.61
C LYS A 267 2.81 68.35 -35.03
N GLU A 268 1.60 68.83 -35.32
CA GLU A 268 1.28 69.40 -36.65
C GLU A 268 1.84 70.82 -36.90
N GLU A 269 2.53 71.46 -35.93
CA GLU A 269 2.87 72.88 -36.03
C GLU A 269 4.35 73.27 -36.21
N VAL A 270 5.28 72.36 -36.49
CA VAL A 270 6.69 72.76 -36.74
C VAL A 270 7.32 72.03 -37.93
N GLU A 271 6.94 72.45 -39.13
CA GLU A 271 7.76 72.31 -40.34
C GLU A 271 8.78 73.45 -40.44
N ASN A 272 9.94 73.11 -41.02
CA ASN A 272 11.03 73.97 -41.55
C ASN A 272 12.21 74.33 -40.61
N LYS A 273 13.34 73.63 -40.77
CA LYS A 273 14.54 74.15 -41.50
C LYS A 273 15.75 73.20 -41.44
N GLU A 274 16.20 72.82 -42.64
CA GLU A 274 17.56 72.68 -43.18
C GLU A 274 18.75 72.20 -42.30
N GLU A 275 19.26 71.03 -42.70
CA GLU A 275 20.67 70.64 -42.97
C GLU A 275 21.82 71.43 -42.33
N GLN A 276 22.69 70.71 -41.59
CA GLN A 276 24.14 70.65 -41.87
C GLN A 276 24.88 69.53 -41.09
N ASN A 277 25.23 68.49 -41.85
CA ASN A 277 26.60 67.99 -42.09
C ASN A 277 27.45 67.36 -40.96
N GLY A 278 27.66 66.04 -41.10
CA GLY A 278 29.02 65.55 -41.39
C GLY A 278 29.84 64.96 -40.24
N ASN A 279 29.32 63.95 -39.51
CA ASN A 279 30.17 62.93 -38.86
C ASN A 279 29.45 61.65 -38.35
N LEU A 280 28.26 61.31 -38.84
CA LEU A 280 27.44 60.19 -38.31
C LEU A 280 27.49 58.90 -39.13
N GLU A 281 28.01 58.93 -40.36
CA GLU A 281 27.87 57.82 -41.31
C GLU A 281 28.71 56.57 -40.97
N ASN A 282 29.80 56.71 -40.19
CA ASN A 282 30.61 55.56 -39.76
C ASN A 282 30.25 55.00 -38.38
N LEU A 283 29.34 55.64 -37.62
CA LEU A 283 28.81 55.12 -36.34
C LEU A 283 27.40 54.49 -36.50
N GLN A 284 26.73 54.74 -37.63
CA GLN A 284 25.42 54.17 -37.94
C GLN A 284 25.51 52.77 -38.56
N ILE A 285 26.51 52.49 -39.39
CA ILE A 285 26.64 51.17 -40.04
C ILE A 285 26.99 50.06 -39.04
N GLU A 286 27.84 50.34 -38.04
CA GLU A 286 28.20 49.35 -37.02
C GLU A 286 27.09 49.15 -35.96
N ASN A 287 26.12 50.06 -35.86
CA ASN A 287 24.97 49.94 -34.96
C ASN A 287 23.72 49.36 -35.64
N GLU A 288 23.51 49.54 -36.95
CA GLU A 288 22.37 48.91 -37.66
C GLU A 288 22.57 47.39 -37.81
N ASP A 289 23.77 46.92 -38.09
CA ASP A 289 24.05 45.47 -38.19
C ASP A 289 23.90 44.75 -36.83
N LEU A 290 24.32 45.39 -35.72
CA LEU A 290 24.12 44.87 -34.35
C LEU A 290 22.66 44.94 -33.90
N LYS A 291 21.87 45.89 -34.40
CA LYS A 291 20.46 46.04 -34.07
C LYS A 291 19.58 45.04 -34.84
N ASP A 292 19.92 44.75 -36.09
CA ASP A 292 19.26 43.71 -36.90
C ASP A 292 19.60 42.28 -36.42
N GLU A 293 20.79 42.05 -35.85
CA GLU A 293 21.14 40.78 -35.19
C GLU A 293 20.41 40.61 -33.84
N ILE A 294 20.30 41.67 -33.04
CA ILE A 294 19.55 41.65 -31.77
C ILE A 294 18.03 41.57 -31.99
N GLU A 295 17.48 42.24 -33.02
CA GLU A 295 16.05 42.13 -33.36
C GLU A 295 15.69 40.75 -33.92
N LYS A 296 16.59 40.06 -34.65
CA LYS A 296 16.38 38.67 -35.13
C LYS A 296 16.63 37.60 -34.08
N GLU A 297 17.52 37.82 -33.11
CA GLU A 297 17.69 36.91 -31.95
C GLU A 297 16.57 37.06 -30.91
N ASN A 298 16.04 38.27 -30.70
CA ASN A 298 14.90 38.48 -29.77
C ASN A 298 13.57 38.00 -30.38
N THR A 299 13.28 38.28 -31.66
CA THR A 299 12.03 37.78 -32.28
C THR A 299 11.97 36.27 -32.47
N ASN A 300 13.11 35.56 -32.58
CA ASN A 300 13.11 34.09 -32.65
C ASN A 300 13.09 33.41 -31.27
N LYS A 301 13.53 34.08 -30.19
CA LYS A 301 13.38 33.56 -28.82
C LYS A 301 11.98 33.81 -28.27
N ASP A 302 11.43 35.00 -28.50
CA ASP A 302 10.09 35.37 -28.01
C ASP A 302 8.99 34.49 -28.65
N ILE A 303 9.11 34.12 -29.93
CA ILE A 303 8.15 33.24 -30.64
C ILE A 303 8.26 31.76 -30.22
N ASP A 304 9.46 31.29 -29.84
CA ASP A 304 9.68 29.91 -29.38
C ASP A 304 9.32 29.71 -27.90
N ASP A 305 9.38 30.77 -27.09
CA ASP A 305 8.96 30.74 -25.70
C ASP A 305 7.45 30.96 -25.55
N GLU A 306 6.79 31.84 -26.33
CA GLU A 306 5.32 31.95 -26.38
C GLU A 306 4.65 30.63 -26.82
N LYS A 307 5.22 29.94 -27.83
CA LYS A 307 4.69 28.64 -28.27
C LYS A 307 4.92 27.52 -27.27
N LYS A 308 5.96 27.61 -26.43
CA LYS A 308 6.17 26.66 -25.34
C LYS A 308 5.25 26.95 -24.18
N GLU A 309 4.99 28.23 -23.86
CA GLU A 309 4.01 28.63 -22.85
C GLU A 309 2.60 28.20 -23.26
N GLU A 310 2.16 28.43 -24.51
CA GLU A 310 0.86 27.92 -25.01
C GLU A 310 0.79 26.38 -24.93
N GLN A 311 1.86 25.65 -25.26
CA GLN A 311 1.88 24.18 -25.15
C GLN A 311 1.92 23.68 -23.70
N ILE A 312 2.45 24.48 -22.77
CA ILE A 312 2.46 24.17 -21.34
C ILE A 312 1.09 24.47 -20.74
N GLU A 313 0.47 25.59 -21.11
CA GLU A 313 -0.91 25.93 -20.70
C GLU A 313 -1.92 24.91 -21.25
N GLU A 314 -1.82 24.51 -22.52
CA GLU A 314 -2.71 23.52 -23.12
C GLU A 314 -2.56 22.15 -22.44
N LYS A 315 -1.33 21.73 -22.10
CA LYS A 315 -1.09 20.50 -21.32
C LYS A 315 -1.58 20.59 -19.88
N LEU A 316 -1.40 21.73 -19.22
CA LEU A 316 -1.90 21.97 -17.87
C LEU A 316 -3.43 21.99 -17.84
N GLU A 317 -4.08 22.53 -18.88
CA GLU A 317 -5.53 22.52 -19.01
C GLU A 317 -6.07 21.10 -19.27
N GLU A 318 -5.38 20.31 -20.10
CA GLU A 318 -5.72 18.89 -20.33
C GLU A 318 -5.55 18.04 -19.06
N GLU A 319 -4.43 18.21 -18.33
CA GLU A 319 -4.18 17.51 -17.06
C GLU A 319 -5.17 17.93 -15.96
N ASN A 320 -5.52 19.22 -15.88
CA ASN A 320 -6.52 19.69 -14.93
C ASN A 320 -7.92 19.14 -15.24
N ASN A 321 -8.31 19.06 -16.52
CA ASN A 321 -9.58 18.49 -16.92
C ASN A 321 -9.68 16.99 -16.59
N ASP A 322 -8.60 16.22 -16.81
CA ASP A 322 -8.55 14.80 -16.41
C ASP A 322 -8.62 14.64 -14.88
N LEU A 323 -8.00 15.56 -14.13
CA LEU A 323 -8.09 15.59 -12.67
C LEU A 323 -9.52 15.90 -12.18
N TYR A 324 -10.21 16.88 -12.78
CA TYR A 324 -11.60 17.19 -12.46
C TYR A 324 -12.53 16.00 -12.75
N GLU A 325 -12.30 15.28 -13.86
CA GLU A 325 -13.10 14.10 -14.19
C GLU A 325 -12.86 12.93 -13.21
N LYS A 326 -11.62 12.73 -12.75
CA LYS A 326 -11.28 11.74 -11.72
C LYS A 326 -11.90 12.08 -10.37
N ILE A 327 -11.87 13.35 -9.97
CA ILE A 327 -12.52 13.82 -8.73
C ILE A 327 -14.04 13.60 -8.81
N ALA A 328 -14.66 13.95 -9.93
CA ALA A 328 -16.10 13.74 -10.13
C ALA A 328 -16.49 12.25 -10.07
N LYS A 329 -15.67 11.34 -10.63
CA LYS A 329 -15.87 9.89 -10.53
C LYS A 329 -15.74 9.38 -9.10
N ALA A 330 -14.71 9.83 -8.37
CA ALA A 330 -14.51 9.45 -6.97
C ALA A 330 -15.66 9.93 -6.07
N GLN A 331 -16.20 11.13 -6.30
CA GLN A 331 -17.38 11.63 -5.58
C GLN A 331 -18.64 10.83 -5.90
N ALA A 332 -18.86 10.45 -7.17
CA ALA A 332 -19.99 9.60 -7.54
C ALA A 332 -19.90 8.20 -6.91
N GLU A 333 -18.70 7.62 -6.79
CA GLU A 333 -18.50 6.35 -6.09
C GLU A 333 -18.73 6.47 -4.58
N MET A 334 -18.27 7.56 -3.96
CA MET A 334 -18.52 7.84 -2.55
C MET A 334 -20.02 8.01 -2.25
N ASP A 335 -20.74 8.72 -3.11
CA ASP A 335 -22.20 8.88 -2.97
C ASP A 335 -22.92 7.54 -3.12
N LYS A 336 -22.46 6.68 -4.04
CA LYS A 336 -23.00 5.33 -4.22
C LYS A 336 -22.76 4.45 -2.98
N ILE A 337 -21.55 4.47 -2.42
CA ILE A 337 -21.22 3.74 -1.18
C ILE A 337 -22.05 4.26 0.00
N ALA A 338 -22.27 5.57 0.09
CA ALA A 338 -23.11 6.17 1.12
C ALA A 338 -24.58 5.74 1.01
N GLU A 339 -25.10 5.60 -0.22
CA GLU A 339 -26.46 5.14 -0.48
C GLU A 339 -26.61 3.63 -0.16
N GLU A 340 -25.63 2.81 -0.53
CA GLU A 340 -25.58 1.37 -0.20
C GLU A 340 -25.56 1.16 1.33
N ARG A 341 -24.74 1.92 2.06
CA ARG A 341 -24.70 1.86 3.53
C ARG A 341 -26.01 2.29 4.20
N LYS A 342 -26.75 3.24 3.61
CA LYS A 342 -28.08 3.61 4.10
C LYS A 342 -29.09 2.48 3.89
N GLN A 343 -29.03 1.78 2.77
CA GLN A 343 -29.90 0.63 2.48
C GLN A 343 -29.60 -0.53 3.44
N GLU A 344 -28.33 -0.88 3.65
CA GLU A 344 -27.93 -1.93 4.61
C GLU A 344 -28.39 -1.59 6.04
N ALA A 345 -28.26 -0.33 6.45
CA ALA A 345 -28.71 0.12 7.76
C ALA A 345 -30.24 0.02 7.93
N GLN A 346 -30.99 0.29 6.85
CA GLN A 346 -32.45 0.18 6.82
C GLN A 346 -32.89 -1.30 6.92
N GLU A 347 -32.28 -2.20 6.14
CA GLU A 347 -32.57 -3.65 6.18
C GLU A 347 -32.26 -4.24 7.56
N THR A 348 -31.13 -3.85 8.17
CA THR A 348 -30.76 -4.28 9.51
C THR A 348 -31.75 -3.79 10.58
N GLN A 349 -32.36 -2.63 10.37
CA GLN A 349 -33.37 -2.08 11.29
C GLN A 349 -34.71 -2.81 11.13
N ASP A 350 -35.12 -3.12 9.90
CA ASP A 350 -36.35 -3.85 9.62
C ASP A 350 -36.28 -5.30 10.15
N GLU A 351 -35.15 -6.00 10.00
CA GLU A 351 -34.93 -7.32 10.59
C GLU A 351 -34.99 -7.32 12.13
N LYS A 352 -34.50 -6.24 12.76
CA LYS A 352 -34.59 -6.08 14.22
C LYS A 352 -36.03 -5.87 14.68
N VAL A 353 -36.84 -5.13 13.93
CA VAL A 353 -38.27 -4.93 14.22
C VAL A 353 -39.04 -6.23 14.05
N GLU A 354 -38.80 -6.98 12.98
CA GLU A 354 -39.45 -8.26 12.71
C GLU A 354 -39.13 -9.30 13.80
N ASN A 355 -37.87 -9.41 14.21
CA ASN A 355 -37.47 -10.30 15.30
C ASN A 355 -38.06 -9.91 16.67
N GLN A 356 -38.28 -8.62 16.92
CA GLN A 356 -38.95 -8.16 18.13
C GLN A 356 -40.46 -8.46 18.11
N GLU A 357 -41.12 -8.37 16.96
CA GLU A 357 -42.53 -8.76 16.81
C GLU A 357 -42.73 -10.27 16.94
N ILE A 358 -41.83 -11.08 16.38
CA ILE A 358 -41.84 -12.55 16.54
C ILE A 358 -41.69 -12.93 18.02
N ASN A 359 -40.76 -12.30 18.75
CA ASN A 359 -40.56 -12.55 20.18
C ASN A 359 -41.75 -12.10 21.04
N LYS A 360 -42.39 -10.98 20.72
CA LYS A 360 -43.64 -10.56 21.39
C LYS A 360 -44.77 -11.55 21.16
N ASN A 361 -44.94 -12.03 19.93
CA ASN A 361 -45.98 -13.00 19.59
C ASN A 361 -45.72 -14.39 20.21
N TYR A 362 -44.45 -14.80 20.34
CA TYR A 362 -44.10 -16.05 21.01
C TYR A 362 -44.41 -16.00 22.52
N ASN A 363 -44.11 -14.88 23.18
CA ASN A 363 -44.39 -14.70 24.60
C ASN A 363 -45.90 -14.62 24.91
N ASN A 364 -46.70 -14.00 24.02
CA ASN A 364 -48.15 -13.94 24.17
C ASN A 364 -48.87 -15.29 23.94
N ARG A 365 -48.23 -16.28 23.31
CA ARG A 365 -48.80 -17.64 23.13
C ARG A 365 -48.45 -18.60 24.27
N ARG A 366 -47.57 -18.20 25.19
CA ARG A 366 -47.14 -19.01 26.35
C ARG A 366 -47.85 -18.64 27.67
N GLN A 367 -48.62 -17.55 27.67
CA GLN A 367 -49.59 -17.21 28.73
C GLN A 367 -50.98 -17.71 28.31
#